data_AF-A0A971CGI4-F1
#
_entry.id   AF-A0A971CGI4-F1
#
_cell.length_a   1.000
_cell.length_b   1.000
_cell.length_c   1.000
_cell.angle_alpha   90.00
_cell.angle_beta   90.00
_cell.angle_gamma   90.00
#
_symmetry.space_group_name_H-M   'P 1'
#
loop_
_entity.id
_entity.type
_entity.pdbx_description
1 polymer ?
#
loop_
_entity_poly.entity_id
_entity_poly.type
_entity_poly.pdbx_seq_one_letter_code
_entity_poly.pdbx_strand_id
1 'polypeptide(L)' 'MKKFNNGAKTGLMIELIAGIVMAIFVLIEKPIPDLVAWIFIAGLIITLISAFIVKRNK' A
#
# COMPACT_ATOMS: atom_id res chain seq x y z
N MET A 1 13.85 -6.82 -16.66
CA MET A 1 12.99 -6.07 -15.70
C MET A 1 11.79 -6.93 -15.37
N LYS A 2 11.56 -7.30 -14.10
CA LYS A 2 10.37 -8.07 -13.69
C LYS A 2 9.13 -7.23 -14.02
N LYS A 3 8.26 -7.73 -14.91
CA LYS A 3 6.96 -7.11 -15.21
C LYS A 3 6.14 -7.11 -13.92
N PHE A 4 6.09 -5.97 -13.23
CA PHE A 4 5.15 -5.78 -12.13
C PHE A 4 3.73 -5.77 -12.71
N ASN A 5 2.84 -6.56 -12.12
CA ASN A 5 1.43 -6.53 -12.46
C ASN A 5 0.86 -5.15 -12.13
N ASN A 6 -0.03 -4.63 -12.99
CA ASN A 6 -0.68 -3.34 -12.81
C ASN A 6 -1.37 -3.22 -11.44
N GLY A 7 -1.94 -4.32 -10.93
CA GLY A 7 -2.54 -4.36 -9.58
C GLY A 7 -1.54 -4.11 -8.45
N ALA A 8 -0.34 -4.70 -8.52
CA ALA A 8 0.71 -4.47 -7.52
C ALA A 8 1.27 -3.05 -7.60
N LYS A 9 1.37 -2.49 -8.80
CA LYS A 9 1.82 -1.10 -9.01
C LYS A 9 0.83 -0.10 -8.42
N THR A 10 -0.46 -0.30 -8.65
CA THR A 10 -1.52 0.57 -8.11
C THR A 10 -1.62 0.46 -6.59
N GLY A 11 -1.56 -0.76 -6.04
CA GLY A 11 -1.54 -0.97 -4.58
C GLY A 11 -0.39 -0.22 -3.91
N LEU A 12 0.83 -0.38 -4.44
CA LEU A 12 2.01 0.33 -3.93
C LEU A 12 1.93 1.86 -4.03
N MET A 13 1.31 2.41 -5.07
CA MET A 13 1.12 3.87 -5.18
C MET A 13 0.18 4.40 -4.09
N ILE A 14 -0.91 3.68 -3.81
CA ILE A 14 -1.87 4.06 -2.75
C ILE A 14 -1.20 3.95 -1.37
N GLU A 15 -0.43 2.88 -1.14
CA GLU A 15 0.34 2.71 0.10
C GLU A 15 1.38 3.82 0.30
N LEU A 16 2.07 4.24 -0.76
CA LEU A 16 3.06 5.32 -0.67
C LEU A 16 2.41 6.63 -0.21
N ILE A 17 1.25 6.98 -0.78
CA ILE A 17 0.52 8.20 -0.43
C ILE A 17 0.02 8.11 1.02
N ALA A 18 -0.61 7.01 1.40
CA ALA A 18 -1.08 6.80 2.77
C ALA A 18 0.09 6.81 3.78
N GLY A 19 1.23 6.21 3.42
CA GLY A 19 2.45 6.21 4.21
C GLY A 19 3.01 7.61 4.44
N ILE A 20 3.04 8.47 3.41
CA ILE A 20 3.45 9.87 3.54
C ILE A 20 2.51 10.62 4.49
N VAL A 21 1.19 10.43 4.35
CA VAL A 21 0.21 11.06 5.25
C VAL A 21 0.44 10.60 6.70
N MET A 22 0.59 9.30 6.96
CA MET A 22 0.88 8.78 8.29
C MET A 22 2.19 9.34 8.86
N ALA A 23 3.25 9.43 8.04
CA ALA A 23 4.52 10.00 8.46
C ALA A 23 4.37 11.46 8.91
N ILE A 24 3.57 12.26 8.20
CA ILE A 24 3.26 13.64 8.62
C ILE A 24 2.55 13.65 9.97
N PHE A 25 1.54 12.79 10.19
CA PHE A 25 0.83 12.69 11.47
C PHE A 25 1.76 12.34 12.63
N VAL A 26 2.70 11.42 12.40
CA VAL A 26 3.73 11.05 13.38
C VAL A 26 4.67 12.22 13.67
N LEU A 27 5.10 12.96 12.64
CA LEU A 27 5.99 14.13 12.81
C LEU A 27 5.33 15.28 13.58
N ILE A 28 4.02 15.42 13.52
CA ILE A 28 3.26 16.42 14.27
C ILE A 28 2.68 15.88 15.58
N GLU A 29 3.09 14.66 15.99
CA GLU A 29 2.67 13.98 17.23
C GLU A 29 1.16 13.84 17.37
N LYS A 30 0.43 13.74 16.24
CA LYS A 30 -1.01 13.54 16.24
C LYS A 30 -1.36 12.06 16.04
N PRO A 31 -2.47 11.61 16.64
CA PRO A 31 -2.96 10.27 16.40
C PRO A 31 -3.24 10.08 14.91
N ILE A 32 -2.77 8.96 14.38
CA ILE A 32 -3.02 8.58 12.99
C ILE A 32 -4.51 8.30 12.84
N PRO A 33 -5.21 8.92 11.88
CA PRO A 33 -6.61 8.64 11.65
C PRO A 33 -6.82 7.18 11.23
N ASP A 34 -7.74 6.47 11.87
CA ASP A 34 -8.04 5.07 11.57
C ASP A 34 -8.29 4.83 10.08
N LEU A 35 -9.01 5.76 9.43
CA LEU A 35 -9.29 5.69 8.00
C LEU A 35 -8.01 5.59 7.14
N VAL A 36 -6.97 6.35 7.48
CA VAL A 36 -5.69 6.34 6.74
C VAL A 36 -4.96 5.01 6.95
N ALA A 37 -4.97 4.49 8.18
CA ALA A 37 -4.40 3.18 8.49
C ALA A 37 -5.13 2.05 7.73
N TRP A 38 -6.46 2.10 7.67
CA TRP A 38 -7.25 1.15 6.88
C TRP A 38 -6.96 1.21 5.38
N ILE A 39 -6.77 2.41 4.82
CA ILE A 39 -6.37 2.58 3.40
C ILE A 39 -4.98 1.96 3.15
N PHE A 40 -4.04 2.16 4.07
CA PHE A 40 -2.70 1.57 3.97
C PHE A 40 -2.77 0.04 4.00
N ILE A 41 -3.53 -0.54 4.92
CA ILE A 41 -3.74 -1.99 5.03
C ILE A 41 -4.43 -2.54 3.78
N ALA A 42 -5.46 -1.87 3.26
CA ALA A 42 -6.14 -2.29 2.03
C ALA A 42 -5.20 -2.27 0.82
N GLY A 43 -4.36 -1.23 0.69
CA GLY A 43 -3.32 -1.15 -0.34
C GLY A 43 -2.33 -2.32 -0.25
N LEU A 44 -1.83 -2.62 0.95
CA LEU A 44 -0.95 -3.77 1.22
C LEU A 44 -1.58 -5.10 0.80
N ILE A 45 -2.85 -5.33 1.13
CA ILE A 45 -3.57 -6.55 0.77
C ILE A 45 -3.67 -6.68 -0.75
N ILE A 46 -3.99 -5.61 -1.47
CA ILE A 46 -4.06 -5.60 -2.94
C ILE A 46 -2.69 -5.90 -3.55
N THR A 47 -1.63 -5.29 -3.03
CA THR A 47 -0.25 -5.53 -3.46
C THR A 47 0.16 -6.99 -3.25
N LEU A 48 -0.12 -7.55 -2.07
CA LEU A 48 0.20 -8.93 -1.73
C LEU A 48 -0.57 -9.94 -2.58
N ILE A 49 -1.88 -9.75 -2.75
CA ILE A 49 -2.71 -10.61 -3.61
C ILE A 49 -2.21 -10.56 -5.05
N SER A 50 -1.95 -9.35 -5.57
CA SER A 50 -1.43 -9.17 -6.93
C SER A 50 -0.07 -9.82 -7.12
N ALA A 51 0.81 -9.74 -6.14
CA ALA A 51 2.13 -10.39 -6.18
C ALA A 51 2.03 -11.92 -6.06
N PHE A 52 1.12 -12.42 -5.22
CA PHE A 52 0.91 -13.85 -5.03
C PHE A 52 0.32 -14.52 -6.28
N ILE A 53 -0.67 -13.89 -6.92
CA ILE A 53 -1.24 -14.35 -8.20
C ILE A 53 -0.17 -14.42 -9.29
N VAL A 54 0.69 -13.39 -9.39
CA VAL A 54 1.80 -13.37 -10.35
C VAL A 54 2.81 -14.48 -10.07
N LYS A 55 3.11 -14.76 -8.80
CA LYS A 55 4.01 -15.87 -8.41
C LYS A 55 3.41 -17.24 -8.74
N ARG A 56 2.08 -17.40 -8.62
CA ARG A 56 1.38 -18.67 -8.93
C ARG A 56 1.25 -18.93 -10.44
N ASN A 57 1.12 -17.88 -11.26
CA ASN A 57 1.00 -17.99 -12.71
C ASN A 57 2.36 -18.11 -13.43
N LYS A 58 3.45 -18.32 -12.70
CA LYS A 58 4.82 -18.38 -13.23
C LYS A 58 5.46 -19.71 -12.88
#